data_AF-A0A949UB87-F1
#
_entry.id   AF-A0A949UB87-F1
#
_cell.length_a   1.000
_cell.length_b   1.000
_cell.length_c   1.000
_cell.angle_alpha   90.00
_cell.angle_beta   90.00
_cell.angle_gamma   90.00
#
_symmetry.space_group_name_H-M   'P 1'
#
loop_
_entity.id
_entity.type
_entity.pdbx_description
1 polymer ?
#
loop_
_entity_poly.entity_id
_entity_poly.type
_entity_poly.pdbx_seq_one_letter_code
_entity_poly.pdbx_strand_id
1 'polypeptide(L)'
;MKRLAPLAIALALAACASARGEMDDYLNGQVGKPIDDPQGFRAQQAARRVNALHRNGRTVEEYQVGFRDQCHVQLEIDERTRTIAGWRYAPNYSDADCYQSANVGPSRPK
;
A
#
# COMPACT_ATOMS: atom_id res chain seq x y z
N MET A 1 -9.99 -22.84 -46.54
CA MET A 1 -10.78 -21.92 -45.69
C MET A 1 -11.16 -22.71 -44.44
N LYS A 2 -10.80 -22.44 -43.19
CA LYS A 2 -10.33 -21.27 -42.45
C LYS A 2 -9.41 -21.78 -41.31
N ARG A 3 -8.20 -21.24 -41.18
CA ARG A 3 -7.34 -21.38 -39.99
C ARG A 3 -7.65 -20.21 -39.07
N LEU A 4 -8.59 -20.34 -38.15
CA LEU A 4 -8.92 -19.29 -37.18
C LEU A 4 -9.41 -19.96 -35.90
N ALA A 5 -8.48 -20.42 -35.04
CA ALA A 5 -8.88 -21.00 -33.75
C ALA A 5 -7.82 -21.00 -32.62
N PRO A 6 -6.68 -20.27 -32.66
CA PRO A 6 -5.91 -20.09 -31.44
C PRO A 6 -5.59 -18.62 -31.18
N LEU A 7 -6.60 -17.74 -31.13
CA LEU A 7 -6.35 -16.34 -30.78
C LEU A 7 -7.30 -15.76 -29.73
N ALA A 8 -8.17 -16.58 -29.12
CA ALA A 8 -9.15 -16.11 -28.13
C ALA A 8 -8.80 -16.47 -26.67
N ILE A 9 -7.79 -17.32 -26.42
CA ILE A 9 -7.50 -17.82 -25.06
C ILE A 9 -6.33 -17.06 -24.40
N ALA A 10 -5.52 -16.33 -25.17
CA ALA A 10 -4.35 -15.62 -24.63
C ALA A 10 -4.68 -14.29 -23.90
N LEU A 11 -5.93 -13.80 -23.96
CA LEU A 11 -6.33 -12.55 -23.28
C LEU A 11 -6.80 -12.72 -21.83
N ALA A 12 -6.91 -13.94 -21.30
CA ALA A 12 -7.41 -14.18 -19.94
C ALA A 12 -6.32 -14.28 -18.85
N LEU A 13 -5.03 -14.24 -19.20
CA LEU A 13 -3.93 -14.48 -18.24
C LEU A 13 -3.17 -13.23 -17.76
N ALA A 14 -3.54 -12.02 -18.20
CA ALA A 14 -2.74 -10.82 -17.92
C ALA A 14 -3.21 -9.95 -16.74
N ALA A 15 -4.26 -10.33 -15.99
CA ALA A 15 -4.82 -9.45 -14.96
C ALA A 15 -5.16 -10.16 -13.63
N CYS A 16 -4.34 -11.13 -13.22
CA CYS A 16 -4.24 -11.49 -11.81
C CYS A 16 -3.12 -10.66 -11.15
N ALA A 17 -3.14 -9.34 -11.30
CA ALA A 17 -2.46 -8.49 -10.34
C ALA A 17 -3.24 -8.66 -9.04
N SER A 18 -2.67 -9.37 -8.07
CA SER A 18 -3.30 -9.46 -6.75
C SER A 18 -3.45 -8.03 -6.24
N ALA A 19 -4.60 -7.71 -5.65
CA ALA A 19 -4.88 -6.34 -5.24
C ALA A 19 -3.98 -5.85 -4.08
N ARG A 20 -3.16 -6.77 -3.51
CA ARG A 20 -1.98 -6.51 -2.69
C ARG A 20 -0.83 -5.85 -3.48
N GLY A 21 -0.62 -6.23 -4.74
CA GLY A 21 0.42 -5.68 -5.61
C GLY A 21 0.30 -4.17 -5.84
N GLU A 22 -0.92 -3.66 -6.11
CA GLU A 22 -1.13 -2.21 -6.28
C GLU A 22 -0.82 -1.41 -5.00
N MET A 23 -1.17 -1.97 -3.84
CA MET A 23 -0.88 -1.36 -2.54
C MET A 23 0.61 -1.41 -2.21
N ASP A 24 1.28 -2.52 -2.52
CA ASP A 24 2.73 -2.69 -2.38
C ASP A 24 3.46 -1.67 -3.26
N ASP A 25 3.07 -1.50 -4.52
CA ASP A 25 3.65 -0.51 -5.44
C ASP A 25 3.44 0.92 -4.94
N TYR A 26 2.23 1.23 -4.46
CA TYR A 26 1.94 2.54 -3.88
C TYR A 26 2.81 2.85 -2.66
N LEU A 27 2.97 1.88 -1.75
CA LEU A 27 3.77 1.99 -0.53
C LEU A 27 5.28 2.03 -0.85
N ASN A 28 5.75 1.24 -1.82
CA ASN A 28 7.12 1.28 -2.32
C ASN A 28 7.47 2.68 -2.86
N GLY A 29 6.53 3.32 -3.55
CA GLY A 29 6.66 4.70 -4.00
C GLY A 29 6.74 5.75 -2.89
N GLN A 30 6.47 5.40 -1.62
CA GLN A 30 6.60 6.31 -0.49
C GLN A 30 7.99 6.33 0.13
N VAL A 31 8.80 5.29 -0.09
CA VAL A 31 10.13 5.20 0.51
C VAL A 31 11.02 6.33 0.01
N GLY A 32 11.70 7.00 0.92
CA GLY A 32 12.53 8.18 0.66
C GLY A 32 11.77 9.51 0.61
N LYS A 33 10.43 9.50 0.60
CA LYS A 33 9.64 10.73 0.60
C LYS A 33 9.65 11.44 1.95
N PRO A 34 9.52 12.79 1.97
CA PRO A 34 9.36 13.55 3.21
C PRO A 34 8.11 13.14 3.98
N ILE A 35 8.18 13.14 5.32
CA ILE A 35 7.04 12.79 6.18
C ILE A 35 5.91 13.83 6.19
N ASP A 36 6.16 15.01 5.64
CA ASP A 36 5.25 16.14 5.48
C ASP A 36 4.76 16.31 4.03
N ASP A 37 5.06 15.36 3.12
CA ASP A 37 4.48 15.33 1.78
C ASP A 37 2.94 15.24 1.90
N PRO A 38 2.18 16.27 1.47
CA PRO A 38 0.72 16.27 1.57
C PRO A 38 0.06 15.19 0.69
N GLN A 39 0.77 14.71 -0.35
CA GLN A 39 0.31 13.64 -1.23
C GLN A 39 0.81 12.26 -0.76
N GLY A 40 1.65 12.21 0.27
CA GLY A 40 2.21 10.98 0.79
C GLY A 40 1.18 10.14 1.55
N PHE A 41 1.40 8.82 1.60
CA PHE A 41 0.52 7.87 2.31
C PHE A 41 0.22 8.34 3.74
N ARG A 42 1.26 8.78 4.46
CA ARG A 42 1.17 9.27 5.83
C ARG A 42 0.17 10.41 6.00
N ALA A 43 0.21 11.41 5.10
CA ALA A 43 -0.72 12.54 5.15
C ALA A 43 -2.14 12.11 4.76
N GLN A 44 -2.27 11.33 3.68
CA GLN A 44 -3.56 10.86 3.16
C GLN A 44 -4.28 9.91 4.13
N GLN A 45 -3.54 9.17 4.95
CA GLN A 45 -4.05 8.18 5.91
C GLN A 45 -3.90 8.63 7.36
N ALA A 46 -3.70 9.92 7.63
CA ALA A 46 -3.44 10.43 8.98
C ALA A 46 -4.55 10.04 9.99
N ALA A 47 -5.81 10.03 9.56
CA ALA A 47 -6.97 9.63 10.38
C ALA A 47 -7.00 8.13 10.70
N ARG A 48 -6.20 7.31 10.02
CA ARG A 48 -6.11 5.86 10.17
C ARG A 48 -4.91 5.42 10.99
N ARG A 49 -4.09 6.36 11.49
CA ARG A 49 -2.96 6.04 12.35
C ARG A 49 -3.48 5.56 13.71
N VAL A 50 -3.19 4.31 14.04
CA VAL A 50 -3.65 3.65 15.28
C VAL A 50 -2.55 3.52 16.33
N ASN A 51 -1.28 3.56 15.92
CA ASN A 51 -0.16 3.49 16.86
C ASN A 51 1.07 4.25 16.31
N ALA A 52 1.97 4.62 17.21
CA ALA A 52 3.30 5.14 16.88
C ALA A 52 4.27 4.73 17.99
N LEU A 53 5.33 4.01 17.62
CA LEU A 53 6.36 3.53 18.55
C LEU A 53 7.74 3.95 18.08
N HIS A 54 8.60 4.37 19.01
CA HIS A 54 9.99 4.69 18.69
C HIS A 54 10.88 3.47 19.00
N ARG A 55 11.68 3.02 18.02
CA ARG A 55 12.57 1.87 18.13
C ARG A 55 13.87 2.13 17.37
N ASN A 56 15.00 1.98 18.05
CA ASN A 56 16.35 2.07 17.45
C ASN A 56 16.60 3.35 16.62
N GLY A 57 16.12 4.50 17.09
CA GLY A 57 16.30 5.78 16.39
C GLY A 57 15.36 5.97 15.19
N ARG A 58 14.40 5.06 14.98
CA ARG A 58 13.32 5.19 14.00
C ARG A 58 11.98 5.27 14.71
N THR A 59 11.05 5.97 14.12
CA THR A 59 9.64 5.90 14.53
C THR A 59 8.92 4.94 13.61
N VAL A 60 8.16 4.02 14.16
CA VAL A 60 7.28 3.13 13.41
C VAL A 60 5.85 3.57 13.69
N GLU A 61 5.19 4.10 12.68
CA GLU A 61 3.77 4.46 12.73
C GLU A 61 2.93 3.34 12.12
N GLU A 62 1.85 2.95 12.80
CA GLU A 62 0.94 1.92 12.34
C GLU A 62 -0.38 2.51 11.89
N TYR A 63 -0.85 2.05 10.73
CA TYR A 63 -2.04 2.50 10.06
C TYR A 63 -2.99 1.34 9.82
N GLN A 64 -4.24 1.53 10.19
CA GLN A 64 -5.30 0.56 9.97
C GLN A 64 -6.09 0.93 8.71
N VAL A 65 -5.83 0.20 7.64
CA VAL A 65 -6.25 0.47 6.25
C VAL A 65 -6.78 -0.80 5.59
N GLY A 66 -6.99 -0.78 4.28
CA GLY A 66 -7.40 -1.92 3.47
C GLY A 66 -8.90 -2.17 3.53
N PHE A 67 -9.31 -3.41 3.29
CA PHE A 67 -10.71 -3.79 3.36
C PHE A 67 -11.17 -3.91 4.81
N ARG A 68 -12.29 -3.26 5.14
CA ARG A 68 -12.88 -3.26 6.50
C ARG A 68 -11.89 -2.85 7.60
N ASP A 69 -10.90 -2.02 7.23
CA ASP A 69 -9.85 -1.58 8.13
C ASP A 69 -9.13 -2.77 8.81
N GLN A 70 -8.96 -3.90 8.10
CA GLN A 70 -8.32 -5.09 8.64
C GLN A 70 -6.83 -5.17 8.30
N CYS A 71 -6.32 -4.36 7.37
CA CYS A 71 -4.90 -4.39 7.01
C CYS A 71 -4.11 -3.38 7.85
N HIS A 72 -3.07 -3.84 8.52
CA HIS A 72 -2.20 -2.97 9.30
C HIS A 72 -0.88 -2.75 8.57
N VAL A 73 -0.62 -1.50 8.20
CA VAL A 73 0.63 -1.06 7.57
C VAL A 73 1.48 -0.34 8.59
N GLN A 74 2.73 -0.76 8.71
CA GLN A 74 3.74 -0.09 9.53
C GLN A 74 4.67 0.70 8.62
N LEU A 75 4.66 2.02 8.75
CA LEU A 75 5.62 2.92 8.13
C LEU A 75 6.81 3.14 9.07
N GLU A 76 8.02 2.94 8.57
CA GLU A 76 9.23 3.32 9.28
C GLU A 76 9.65 4.73 8.86
N ILE A 77 9.91 5.58 9.85
CA ILE A 77 10.34 6.96 9.70
C ILE A 77 11.75 7.09 10.24
N ASP A 78 12.62 7.67 9.43
CA ASP A 78 13.90 8.17 9.89
C ASP A 78 13.72 9.62 10.39
N GLU A 79 13.77 9.79 11.71
CA GLU A 79 13.58 11.08 12.36
C GLU A 79 14.73 12.07 12.06
N ARG A 80 15.91 11.58 11.66
CA ARG A 80 17.06 12.44 11.36
C ARG A 80 16.90 13.11 10.01
N THR A 81 16.47 12.35 9.01
CA THR A 81 16.26 12.85 7.64
C THR A 81 14.83 13.34 7.41
N ARG A 82 13.90 13.07 8.35
CA ARG A 82 12.47 13.34 8.23
C ARG A 82 11.86 12.72 6.98
N THR A 83 12.26 11.50 6.66
CA THR A 83 11.77 10.74 5.50
C THR A 83 11.24 9.36 5.89
N ILE A 84 10.43 8.78 5.02
CA ILE A 84 9.99 7.38 5.14
C ILE A 84 11.17 6.48 4.80
N ALA A 85 11.68 5.74 5.78
CA ALA A 85 12.79 4.81 5.62
C ALA A 85 12.37 3.47 5.00
N GLY A 86 11.11 3.09 5.18
CA GLY A 86 10.58 1.82 4.71
C GLY A 86 9.14 1.60 5.17
N TRP A 87 8.60 0.45 4.80
CA TRP A 87 7.27 0.03 5.23
C TRP A 87 7.20 -1.49 5.29
N ARG A 88 6.23 -2.02 6.04
CA ARG A 88 5.86 -3.44 6.04
C ARG A 88 4.42 -3.61 6.47
N TYR A 89 3.81 -4.75 6.14
CA TYR A 89 2.62 -5.18 6.85
C TYR A 89 2.99 -5.64 8.26
N ALA A 90 2.12 -5.37 9.23
CA ALA A 90 2.22 -6.03 10.52
C ALA A 90 2.01 -7.57 10.33
N PRO A 91 2.49 -8.42 11.25
CA PRO A 91 2.32 -9.86 11.11
C PRO A 91 0.85 -10.28 11.31
N ASN A 92 0.44 -11.37 10.66
CA ASN A 92 -0.88 -12.04 10.80
C ASN A 92 -2.07 -11.45 10.04
N TYR A 93 -1.88 -10.87 8.86
CA TYR A 93 -2.99 -10.43 7.99
C TYR A 93 -3.01 -11.24 6.69
N SER A 94 -4.20 -11.43 6.14
CA SER A 94 -4.35 -12.09 4.83
C SER A 94 -4.15 -11.08 3.70
N ASP A 95 -3.65 -11.55 2.56
CA ASP A 95 -3.54 -10.74 1.33
C ASP A 95 -4.90 -10.16 0.90
N ALA A 96 -5.99 -10.85 1.25
CA ALA A 96 -7.35 -10.43 0.96
C ALA A 96 -7.84 -9.28 1.84
N ASP A 97 -7.17 -8.97 2.96
CA ASP A 97 -7.46 -7.80 3.80
C ASP A 97 -6.66 -6.58 3.33
N CYS A 98 -5.48 -6.83 2.77
CA CYS A 98 -4.50 -5.84 2.32
C CYS A 98 -4.58 -5.56 0.81
N TYR A 99 -5.80 -5.41 0.29
CA TYR A 99 -5.98 -4.80 -1.02
C TYR A 99 -6.36 -3.33 -0.91
N GLN A 100 -6.09 -2.59 -2.00
CA GLN A 100 -6.48 -1.20 -2.14
C GLN A 100 -8.02 -1.08 -2.11
N SER A 101 -8.59 -0.85 -0.93
CA SER A 101 -9.99 -0.45 -0.81
C SER A 101 -10.12 1.01 -1.24
N ALA A 102 -11.33 1.47 -1.55
CA ALA A 102 -11.59 2.89 -1.83
C ALA A 102 -11.11 3.85 -0.71
N ASN A 103 -10.74 3.30 0.45
CA ASN A 103 -10.26 4.03 1.61
C ASN A 103 -8.71 4.15 1.67
N VAL A 104 -7.95 3.56 0.74
CA VAL A 104 -6.47 3.57 0.75
C VAL A 104 -5.89 4.17 -0.53
N GLY A 105 -5.52 5.45 -0.49
CA GLY A 105 -4.95 6.19 -1.63
C GLY A 105 -6.01 6.97 -2.42
N PRO A 106 -5.61 8.01 -3.17
CA PRO A 106 -6.53 9.01 -3.71
C PRO A 106 -7.58 8.31 -4.56
N SER A 107 -8.84 8.45 -4.15
CA SER A 107 -9.99 8.02 -4.94
C SER A 107 -9.77 8.47 -6.38
N ARG A 108 -9.54 7.52 -7.30
CA ARG A 108 -9.45 7.86 -8.73
C ARG A 108 -10.70 8.69 -9.07
N PRO A 109 -10.56 9.87 -9.69
CA PRO A 109 -11.75 10.58 -10.16
C PRO A 109 -12.48 9.66 -11.14
N LYS A 110 -13.79 9.54 -10.92
CA LYS A 110 -14.72 8.84 -11.83
C LYS A 110 -14.71 9.48 -13.21
#